data_AF-A0A4U1WZA9-F1
#
_entry.id   AF-A0A4U1WZA9-F1
#
_cell.length_a   1.000
_cell.length_b   1.000
_cell.length_c   1.000
_cell.angle_alpha   90.00
_cell.angle_beta   90.00
_cell.angle_gamma   90.00
#
_symmetry.space_group_name_H-M   'P 1'
#
loop_
_entity.id
_entity.type
_entity.pdbx_description
1 polymer ?
#
loop_
_entity_poly.entity_id
_entity_poly.type
_entity_poly.pdbx_seq_one_letter_code
_entity_poly.pdbx_strand_id
1 'polypeptide(L)'
;MTKKVIAEFDLLLIANQIIQSHDDYIEGMRANSVVEKDDVLVFKGEYFLDSNGMPTENTTAVFNMFKYLAHHLSKEFTIQQ
;
A
#
# COMPACT_ATOMS: atom_id res chain seq x y z
N MET A 1 5.40 -2.53 -21.31
CA MET A 1 4.50 -3.67 -21.03
C MET A 1 3.15 -3.10 -20.64
N THR A 2 2.05 -3.73 -21.06
CA THR A 2 0.70 -3.29 -20.67
C THR A 2 0.40 -3.78 -19.24
N LYS A 3 -0.11 -2.90 -18.37
CA LYS A 3 -0.53 -3.26 -17.01
C LYS A 3 -1.67 -4.29 -17.06
N LYS A 4 -1.73 -5.19 -16.08
CA LYS A 4 -2.81 -6.18 -15.91
C LYS A 4 -3.96 -5.56 -15.13
N VAL A 5 -5.18 -5.64 -15.66
CA VAL A 5 -6.38 -5.24 -14.91
C VAL A 5 -6.59 -6.21 -13.76
N ILE A 6 -6.82 -5.70 -12.55
CA ILE A 6 -7.05 -6.49 -11.35
C ILE A 6 -8.16 -5.87 -10.49
N ALA A 7 -8.92 -6.72 -9.80
CA ALA A 7 -9.89 -6.24 -8.82
C ALA A 7 -9.18 -5.69 -7.57
N GLU A 8 -9.74 -4.65 -6.95
CA GLU A 8 -9.19 -4.04 -5.72
C GLU A 8 -8.91 -5.09 -4.63
N PHE A 9 -9.86 -6.01 -4.41
CA PHE A 9 -9.74 -7.05 -3.40
C PHE A 9 -8.51 -7.95 -3.63
N ASP A 10 -8.30 -8.43 -4.86
CA ASP A 10 -7.16 -9.30 -5.19
C ASP A 10 -5.83 -8.54 -5.08
N LEU A 11 -5.81 -7.27 -5.49
CA LEU A 11 -4.64 -6.41 -5.35
C LEU A 11 -4.28 -6.17 -3.87
N LEU A 12 -5.28 -5.97 -3.00
CA LEU A 12 -5.06 -5.83 -1.56
C LEU A 12 -4.57 -7.13 -0.92
N LEU A 13 -4.99 -8.30 -1.41
CA LEU A 13 -4.43 -9.58 -0.94
C LEU A 13 -2.94 -9.67 -1.26
N ILE A 14 -2.54 -9.38 -2.51
CA ILE A 14 -1.13 -9.37 -2.93
C ILE A 14 -0.35 -8.34 -2.11
N ALA A 15 -0.85 -7.12 -1.99
CA ALA A 15 -0.19 -6.06 -1.24
C ALA A 15 0.04 -6.44 0.23
N ASN A 16 -0.94 -7.05 0.88
CA ASN A 16 -0.81 -7.46 2.28
C ASN A 16 0.10 -8.67 2.49
N GLN A 17 0.22 -9.57 1.51
CA GLN A 17 1.24 -10.62 1.53
C GLN A 17 2.66 -10.01 1.45
N ILE A 18 2.85 -9.00 0.59
CA ILE A 18 4.12 -8.28 0.47
C ILE A 18 4.45 -7.55 1.77
N ILE A 19 3.49 -6.82 2.36
CA ILE A 19 3.66 -6.11 3.63
C ILE A 19 4.13 -7.07 4.72
N GLN A 20 3.43 -8.20 4.91
CA GLN A 20 3.75 -9.16 5.97
C GLN A 20 5.10 -9.86 5.78
N SER A 21 5.62 -9.91 4.55
CA SER A 21 6.88 -10.58 4.23
C SER A 21 8.08 -9.62 4.18
N HIS A 22 7.88 -8.32 4.39
CA HIS A 22 8.93 -7.32 4.27
C HIS A 22 9.66 -7.13 5.61
N ASP A 23 10.97 -6.89 5.55
CA ASP A 23 11.83 -6.72 6.74
C ASP A 23 11.47 -5.50 7.62
N ASP A 24 10.72 -4.54 7.06
CA ASP A 24 10.30 -3.31 7.74
C ASP A 24 8.85 -3.42 8.26
N TYR A 25 8.28 -4.64 8.27
CA TYR A 25 6.95 -4.89 8.80
C TYR A 25 6.89 -4.55 10.29
N ILE A 26 5.80 -3.88 10.68
CA ILE A 26 5.44 -3.66 12.09
C ILE A 26 4.05 -4.24 12.33
N GLU A 27 3.81 -4.69 13.56
CA GLU A 27 2.53 -5.28 13.95
C GLU A 27 1.36 -4.34 13.63
N GLY A 28 0.32 -4.87 12.99
CA GLY A 28 -0.86 -4.11 12.58
C GLY A 28 -0.74 -3.39 11.23
N MET A 29 0.45 -3.36 10.61
CA MET A 29 0.61 -2.73 9.29
C MET A 29 -0.19 -3.49 8.23
N ARG A 30 -1.15 -2.82 7.59
CA ARG A 30 -2.02 -3.42 6.58
C ARG A 30 -2.56 -2.35 5.61
N ALA A 31 -2.64 -2.68 4.32
CA ALA A 31 -3.42 -1.91 3.35
C ALA A 31 -4.89 -2.38 3.38
N ASN A 32 -5.83 -1.44 3.49
CA ASN A 32 -7.27 -1.72 3.54
C ASN A 32 -8.05 -1.15 2.34
N SER A 33 -7.43 -0.29 1.54
CA SER A 33 -8.00 0.28 0.34
C SER A 33 -6.90 0.71 -0.62
N VAL A 34 -7.21 0.71 -1.91
CA VAL A 34 -6.31 1.21 -2.95
C VAL A 34 -7.12 1.93 -4.02
N VAL A 35 -6.63 3.09 -4.43
CA VAL A 35 -7.18 3.85 -5.55
C VAL A 35 -6.10 4.08 -6.58
N GLU A 36 -6.44 4.22 -7.85
CA GLU A 36 -5.49 4.59 -8.90
C GLU A 36 -5.68 6.07 -9.26
N LYS A 37 -4.59 6.82 -9.25
CA LYS A 37 -4.54 8.24 -9.62
C LYS A 37 -3.35 8.47 -10.53
N ASP A 38 -3.57 9.06 -11.70
CA ASP A 38 -2.51 9.38 -12.67
C ASP A 38 -1.55 8.20 -12.89
N ASP A 39 -2.11 7.02 -13.17
CA ASP A 39 -1.39 5.76 -13.37
C ASP A 39 -0.64 5.19 -12.16
N VAL A 40 -0.84 5.74 -10.96
CA VAL A 40 -0.21 5.30 -9.72
C VAL A 40 -1.25 4.74 -8.74
N LEU A 41 -1.01 3.52 -8.24
CA LEU A 41 -1.76 2.93 -7.15
C LEU A 41 -1.39 3.61 -5.82
N VAL A 42 -2.41 4.11 -5.13
CA VAL A 42 -2.29 4.79 -3.84
C VAL A 42 -2.94 3.92 -2.77
N PHE A 43 -2.10 3.25 -1.99
CA PHE A 43 -2.53 2.41 -0.87
C PHE A 43 -2.83 3.26 0.37
N LYS A 44 -3.82 2.83 1.15
CA LYS A 44 -4.17 3.42 2.44
C LYS A 44 -4.38 2.32 3.49
N GLY A 45 -4.24 2.71 4.75
CA GLY A 45 -4.38 1.81 5.89
C GLY A 45 -4.15 2.57 7.20
N GLU A 46 -3.74 1.85 8.22
CA GLU A 46 -3.36 2.44 9.52
C GLU A 46 -2.04 3.22 9.40
N TYR A 47 -2.00 4.45 9.93
CA TYR A 47 -0.84 5.35 9.83
C TYR A 47 -0.08 5.48 11.15
N PHE A 48 -0.55 4.87 12.25
CA PHE A 48 0.12 4.85 13.55
C PHE A 48 0.41 6.27 14.06
N LEU A 49 -0.57 7.15 13.92
CA LEU A 49 -0.50 8.51 14.45
C LEU A 49 -0.64 8.49 15.98
N ASP A 50 -0.12 9.51 16.64
CA ASP A 50 -0.33 9.68 18.08
C ASP A 50 -1.77 10.14 18.39
N SER A 51 -2.08 10.33 19.68
CA SER A 51 -3.42 10.77 20.13
C SER A 51 -3.82 12.16 19.61
N ASN A 52 -2.87 12.97 19.17
CA ASN A 52 -3.12 14.29 18.58
C ASN A 52 -3.20 14.24 17.05
N GLY A 53 -3.07 13.05 16.44
CA GLY A 53 -3.03 12.85 14.99
C GLY A 53 -1.68 13.21 14.37
N MET A 54 -0.60 13.31 15.14
CA MET A 54 0.72 13.63 14.64
C MET A 54 1.47 12.38 14.17
N PRO A 55 2.30 12.49 13.11
CA PRO A 55 3.15 11.39 12.66
C PRO A 55 4.12 10.92 13.75
N THR A 56 4.31 9.61 13.82
CA THR A 56 5.32 8.94 14.66
C THR A 56 6.41 8.31 13.79
N GLU A 57 7.39 7.64 14.42
CA GLU A 57 8.38 6.82 13.69
C GLU A 57 7.68 5.71 12.88
N ASN A 58 6.65 5.07 13.45
CA ASN A 58 5.85 4.04 12.78
C ASN A 58 5.09 4.60 11.57
N THR A 59 4.66 5.86 11.64
CA THR A 59 4.05 6.54 10.48
C THR A 59 5.00 6.57 9.29
N THR A 60 6.29 6.85 9.53
CA THR A 60 7.32 6.85 8.49
C THR A 60 7.50 5.46 7.88
N ALA A 61 7.52 4.41 8.71
CA ALA A 61 7.62 3.03 8.25
C ALA A 61 6.45 2.66 7.31
N VAL A 62 5.20 3.00 7.69
CA VAL A 62 4.03 2.77 6.82
C VAL A 62 4.10 3.56 5.53
N PHE A 63 4.49 4.83 5.58
CA PHE A 63 4.64 5.64 4.36
C PHE A 63 5.65 5.02 3.39
N ASN A 64 6.77 4.53 3.91
CA ASN A 64 7.77 3.84 3.09
C ASN A 64 7.21 2.54 2.51
N MET A 65 6.46 1.75 3.28
CA MET A 65 5.83 0.53 2.80
C MET A 65 4.80 0.81 1.70
N PHE A 66 3.90 1.77 1.90
CA PHE A 66 2.90 2.12 0.89
C PHE A 66 3.53 2.72 -0.37
N LYS A 67 4.60 3.50 -0.22
CA LYS A 67 5.42 3.97 -1.35
C LYS A 67 6.07 2.81 -2.09
N TYR A 68 6.60 1.81 -1.37
CA TYR A 68 7.18 0.60 -1.96
C TYR A 68 6.14 -0.17 -2.78
N LEU A 69 4.95 -0.42 -2.23
CA LEU A 69 3.86 -1.10 -2.93
C LEU A 69 3.42 -0.32 -4.18
N ALA A 70 3.22 1.00 -4.05
CA ALA A 70 2.86 1.87 -5.17
C ALA A 70 3.90 1.78 -6.29
N HIS A 71 5.20 1.86 -5.95
CA HIS A 71 6.27 1.81 -6.93
C HIS A 71 6.37 0.47 -7.68
N HIS A 72 6.14 -0.65 -6.98
CA HIS A 72 6.26 -1.98 -7.58
C HIS A 72 4.98 -2.37 -8.32
N LEU A 73 3.83 -2.32 -7.65
CA LEU A 73 2.57 -2.83 -8.18
C LEU A 73 1.99 -1.95 -9.29
N SER A 74 2.25 -0.63 -9.29
CA SER A 74 1.73 0.25 -10.37
C SER A 74 2.40 -0.02 -11.73
N LYS A 75 3.55 -0.72 -11.75
CA LYS A 75 4.19 -1.15 -13.01
C LYS A 75 3.51 -2.38 -13.60
N GLU A 76 2.83 -3.16 -12.76
CA GLU A 76 2.30 -4.47 -13.09
C GLU A 76 0.79 -4.47 -13.26
N PHE A 77 0.09 -3.66 -12.47
CA PHE A 77 -1.35 -3.71 -12.31
C PHE A 77 -2.02 -2.35 -12.49
N THR A 78 -3.28 -2.39 -12.93
CA THR A 78 -4.22 -1.27 -12.93
C THR A 78 -5.57 -1.76 -12.41
N ILE A 79 -6.31 -0.89 -11.71
CA ILE A 79 -7.69 -1.18 -11.29
C ILE A 79 -8.72 -0.48 -12.18
N GLN A 80 -8.26 0.27 -13.19
CA GLN A 80 -9.12 0.85 -14.22
C GLN A 80 -9.58 -0.26 -15.18
N GLN A 81 -10.88 -0.30 -15.45
CA GLN A 81 -11.48 -1.19 -16.46
C GLN A 81 -11.37 -0.57 -17.85
#